data_AF-A0A2E5EDT9-F1
#
_entry.id   AF-A0A2E5EDT9-F1
#
_cell.length_a   1.000
_cell.length_b   1.000
_cell.length_c   1.000
_cell.angle_alpha   90.00
_cell.angle_beta   90.00
_cell.angle_gamma   90.00
#
_symmetry.space_group_name_H-M   'P 1'
#
loop_
_entity.id
_entity.type
_entity.pdbx_description
1 polymer ?
#
loop_
_entity_poly.entity_id
_entity_poly.type
_entity_poly.pdbx_seq_one_letter_code
_entity_poly.pdbx_strand_id
1 'polypeptide(L)'
;MACLASAIASFICPIASMAAEAGGEKSKAATNNQDMNSMRVYVVPMRGQVGTDIVPRIYEEVVEDIKEQKPDIVIFELESSDERNVFDDSYQDIFEGEMFDQRQEQSSLAAISEMADLRIMFDDEIPSDVRQVLWVHDAVGVSAALGMSWCDFYMTPDAGIGKMGAAVMRARGAAGDANVEAKFGQASYQDLVRIISYGDCDPRNPTRDKLINAMAMPELSLSVFMNGREYLMGNHEKYDTVLDDNDEQESRLSARICDDFCISDGTADSIEDLMVLLGERQFVLVEGKASEIVNEHHEGWRAAFARAKEKWKQYQKWLGRAQGRNFRSSIGKAEKALKSVRALVVKYPEVARRTGLSRDRIDILLLEIEEMKRSGRGRPGGGGGGGGPRGPAGS
;
A
#
# COMPACT_ATOMS: atom_id res chain seq x y z
N MET A 1 -16.84 -54.17 -5.56
CA MET A 1 -16.62 -53.61 -4.21
C MET A 1 -17.10 -52.16 -4.30
N ALA A 2 -18.32 -51.77 -3.91
CA ALA A 2 -18.93 -51.72 -2.56
C ALA A 2 -18.07 -50.87 -1.61
N CYS A 3 -18.50 -49.89 -0.80
CA CYS A 3 -19.77 -49.25 -0.40
C CYS A 3 -19.32 -47.95 0.33
N LEU A 4 -20.05 -46.83 0.38
CA LEU A 4 -20.97 -46.35 1.44
C LEU A 4 -21.04 -44.81 1.22
N ALA A 5 -22.15 -44.11 1.00
CA ALA A 5 -23.39 -43.90 1.77
C ALA A 5 -23.26 -42.95 2.99
N SER A 6 -24.23 -42.01 3.06
CA SER A 6 -24.62 -41.07 4.14
C SER A 6 -23.97 -39.66 4.07
N ALA A 7 -24.65 -38.56 3.69
CA ALA A 7 -25.87 -37.88 4.19
C ALA A 7 -25.66 -37.12 5.51
N ILE A 8 -25.93 -35.79 5.50
CA ILE A 8 -26.44 -34.85 6.55
C ILE A 8 -26.36 -33.43 5.92
N ALA A 9 -27.44 -32.83 5.41
CA ALA A 9 -28.47 -32.03 6.09
C ALA A 9 -27.95 -30.68 6.65
N SER A 10 -27.94 -29.65 5.78
CA SER A 10 -27.80 -28.23 6.16
C SER A 10 -29.17 -27.67 6.57
N PHE A 11 -29.32 -27.31 7.84
CA PHE A 11 -30.46 -26.53 8.33
C PHE A 11 -30.06 -25.05 8.41
N ILE A 12 -30.85 -24.23 7.72
CA ILE A 12 -30.86 -22.77 7.80
C ILE A 12 -31.88 -22.35 8.89
N CYS A 13 -31.68 -21.12 9.40
CA CYS A 13 -32.62 -20.20 10.09
C CYS A 13 -32.51 -20.13 11.63
N PRO A 14 -32.92 -18.99 12.25
CA PRO A 14 -32.54 -17.60 11.99
C PRO A 14 -32.29 -16.80 13.30
N ILE A 15 -31.74 -15.59 13.14
CA ILE A 15 -31.61 -14.57 14.19
C ILE A 15 -33.00 -14.01 14.54
N ALA A 16 -33.37 -14.01 15.83
CA ALA A 16 -34.42 -13.15 16.37
C ALA A 16 -34.16 -12.76 17.83
N SER A 17 -34.18 -11.44 18.03
CA SER A 17 -34.10 -10.63 19.25
C SER A 17 -35.09 -11.03 20.35
N MET A 18 -34.66 -10.94 21.63
CA MET A 18 -35.49 -10.38 22.71
C MET A 18 -34.62 -9.76 23.82
N ALA A 19 -34.93 -8.52 24.14
CA ALA A 19 -34.45 -7.77 25.29
C ALA A 19 -35.21 -8.19 26.58
N ALA A 20 -34.53 -8.12 27.72
CA ALA A 20 -35.16 -7.92 29.03
C ALA A 20 -34.16 -7.28 30.01
N GLU A 21 -34.43 -6.03 30.41
CA GLU A 21 -33.85 -5.38 31.58
C GLU A 21 -34.44 -5.95 32.87
N ALA A 22 -33.59 -6.13 33.89
CA ALA A 22 -33.94 -5.92 35.29
C ALA A 22 -32.65 -5.65 36.09
N GLY A 23 -32.59 -4.47 36.71
CA GLY A 23 -31.39 -3.93 37.33
C GLY A 23 -30.99 -4.54 38.67
N GLY A 24 -29.74 -4.23 39.05
CA GLY A 24 -29.15 -4.48 40.35
C GLY A 24 -27.80 -3.76 40.47
N GLU A 25 -27.83 -2.50 40.93
CA GLU A 25 -26.65 -1.77 41.38
C GLU A 25 -25.93 -2.58 42.48
N LYS A 26 -24.66 -2.94 42.23
CA LYS A 26 -23.51 -2.90 43.16
C LYS A 26 -22.31 -3.63 42.55
N SER A 27 -21.43 -2.88 41.89
CA SER A 27 -19.97 -2.98 42.04
C SER A 27 -19.30 -1.95 41.10
N LYS A 28 -19.40 -0.67 41.45
CA LYS A 28 -18.51 0.39 40.94
C LYS A 28 -17.55 0.76 42.06
N ALA A 29 -16.67 -0.16 42.45
CA ALA A 29 -15.57 0.08 43.40
C ALA A 29 -14.55 -1.08 43.37
N ALA A 30 -14.10 -1.49 42.18
CA ALA A 30 -12.99 -2.45 42.06
C ALA A 30 -12.15 -2.26 40.78
N THR A 31 -12.14 -1.05 40.20
CA THR A 31 -11.42 -0.77 38.94
C THR A 31 -10.45 0.41 39.13
N ASN A 32 -9.61 0.37 40.17
CA ASN A 32 -8.68 1.48 40.38
C ASN A 32 -7.35 1.13 41.08
N ASN A 33 -6.96 -0.14 41.11
CA ASN A 33 -5.64 -0.53 41.64
C ASN A 33 -4.97 -1.68 40.88
N GLN A 34 -5.57 -2.22 39.81
CA GLN A 34 -4.90 -3.18 38.90
C GLN A 34 -4.21 -2.48 37.71
N ASP A 35 -4.60 -1.25 37.38
CA ASP A 35 -4.11 -0.54 36.17
C ASP A 35 -2.73 0.13 36.32
N MET A 36 -2.19 0.26 37.54
CA MET A 36 -0.90 0.96 37.74
C MET A 36 0.32 0.06 37.50
N ASN A 37 0.12 -1.24 37.24
CA ASN A 37 1.21 -2.21 37.07
C ASN A 37 1.00 -3.16 35.88
N SER A 38 -0.01 -2.89 35.04
CA SER A 38 -0.28 -3.63 33.80
C SER A 38 0.39 -2.95 32.62
N MET A 39 0.99 -3.73 31.73
CA MET A 39 1.63 -3.24 30.52
C MET A 39 0.62 -2.48 29.64
N ARG A 40 0.91 -1.23 29.29
CA ARG A 40 0.05 -0.41 28.41
C ARG A 40 0.42 -0.67 26.97
N VAL A 41 -0.51 -1.25 26.23
CA VAL A 41 -0.29 -1.66 24.84
C VAL A 41 -1.12 -0.77 23.92
N TYR A 42 -0.47 -0.19 22.92
CA TYR A 42 -1.13 0.65 21.92
C TYR A 42 -0.99 0.05 20.54
N VAL A 43 -2.09 -0.04 19.79
CA VAL A 43 -2.12 -0.73 18.50
C VAL A 43 -2.31 0.28 17.38
N VAL A 44 -1.41 0.23 16.40
CA VAL A 44 -1.40 1.11 15.23
C VAL A 44 -1.66 0.27 13.98
N PRO A 45 -2.81 0.43 13.32
CA PRO A 45 -3.08 -0.30 12.09
C PRO A 45 -2.32 0.30 10.91
N MET A 46 -1.51 -0.51 10.24
CA MET A 46 -0.86 -0.22 8.97
C MET A 46 -1.47 -1.06 7.85
N ARG A 47 -2.64 -0.64 7.37
CA ARG A 47 -3.45 -1.43 6.42
C ARG A 47 -3.59 -0.76 5.07
N GLY A 48 -3.70 -1.57 4.02
CA GLY A 48 -3.94 -1.12 2.65
C GLY A 48 -2.67 -0.95 1.84
N GLN A 49 -2.73 -0.23 0.71
CA GLN A 49 -1.60 -0.14 -0.21
C GLN A 49 -0.58 0.93 0.21
N VAL A 50 0.69 0.55 0.26
CA VAL A 50 1.83 1.47 0.45
C VAL A 50 1.82 2.58 -0.60
N GLY A 51 2.09 3.80 -0.16
CA GLY A 51 2.07 4.99 -1.01
C GLY A 51 0.66 5.50 -1.33
N THR A 52 -0.40 4.96 -0.72
CA THR A 52 -1.73 5.60 -0.73
C THR A 52 -2.41 5.51 0.63
N ASP A 53 -2.63 4.29 1.10
CA ASP A 53 -3.24 4.03 2.41
C ASP A 53 -2.22 4.10 3.55
N ILE A 54 -0.96 3.70 3.27
CA ILE A 54 0.17 3.80 4.20
C ILE A 54 1.12 4.87 3.66
N VAL A 55 1.15 6.05 4.30
CA VAL A 55 1.96 7.22 3.89
C VAL A 55 2.45 7.99 5.13
N PRO A 56 3.65 8.59 5.15
CA PRO A 56 4.20 9.28 6.32
C PRO A 56 3.27 10.31 6.96
N ARG A 57 2.62 11.13 6.13
CA ARG A 57 1.75 12.24 6.59
C ARG A 57 0.66 11.81 7.58
N ILE A 58 0.10 10.61 7.45
CA ILE A 58 -0.95 10.16 8.39
C ILE A 58 -0.36 9.70 9.71
N TYR A 59 0.86 9.16 9.67
CA TYR A 59 1.52 8.63 10.85
C TYR A 59 2.19 9.73 11.69
N GLU A 60 2.39 10.94 11.14
CA GLU A 60 2.74 12.12 11.96
C GLU A 60 1.70 12.35 13.07
N GLU A 61 0.41 12.29 12.74
CA GLU A 61 -0.68 12.45 13.72
C GLU A 61 -0.78 11.25 14.67
N VAL A 62 -0.51 10.04 14.17
CA VAL A 62 -0.47 8.82 15.00
C VAL A 62 0.68 8.89 16.00
N VAL A 63 1.86 9.36 15.59
CA VAL A 63 3.03 9.52 16.47
C VAL A 63 2.74 10.53 17.58
N GLU A 64 2.06 11.64 17.28
CA GLU A 64 1.61 12.57 18.31
C GLU A 64 0.62 11.92 19.30
N ASP A 65 -0.31 11.11 18.81
CA ASP A 65 -1.22 10.37 19.70
C ASP A 65 -0.46 9.32 20.54
N ILE A 66 0.54 8.61 19.98
CA ILE A 66 1.42 7.71 20.75
C ILE A 66 2.10 8.47 21.90
N LYS A 67 2.66 9.66 21.62
CA LYS A 67 3.31 10.51 22.64
C LYS A 67 2.32 10.97 23.71
N GLU A 68 1.06 11.24 23.35
CA GLU A 68 0.00 11.61 24.29
C GLU A 68 -0.41 10.43 25.18
N GLN A 69 -0.61 9.25 24.57
CA GLN A 69 -1.08 8.05 25.24
C GLN A 69 -0.03 7.38 26.14
N LYS A 70 1.27 7.62 25.87
CA LYS A 70 2.40 7.06 26.63
C LYS A 70 2.25 5.56 26.89
N PRO A 71 2.16 4.73 25.83
CA PRO A 71 2.16 3.29 25.99
C PRO A 71 3.55 2.80 26.38
N ASP A 72 3.61 1.60 26.94
CA ASP A 72 4.87 0.88 27.18
C ASP A 72 5.29 0.10 25.92
N ILE A 73 4.29 -0.40 25.16
CA ILE A 73 4.49 -1.12 23.90
C ILE A 73 3.59 -0.53 22.82
N VAL A 74 4.16 -0.24 21.64
CA VAL A 74 3.41 0.05 20.42
C VAL A 74 3.50 -1.17 19.50
N ILE A 75 2.35 -1.71 19.12
CA ILE A 75 2.23 -2.79 18.16
C ILE A 75 1.76 -2.20 16.83
N PHE A 76 2.58 -2.32 15.80
CA PHE A 76 2.20 -1.96 14.44
C PHE A 76 1.64 -3.18 13.72
N GLU A 77 0.35 -3.15 13.37
CA GLU A 77 -0.30 -4.23 12.62
C GLU A 77 -0.14 -3.99 11.12
N LEU A 78 0.76 -4.72 10.46
CA LEU A 78 1.02 -4.56 9.03
C LEU A 78 0.17 -5.53 8.21
N GLU A 79 -0.77 -4.99 7.45
CA GLU A 79 -1.56 -5.70 6.45
C GLU A 79 -1.53 -4.95 5.12
N SER A 80 -0.54 -5.28 4.29
CA SER A 80 -0.36 -4.68 2.98
C SER A 80 0.07 -5.71 1.97
N SER A 81 -0.63 -5.76 0.84
CA SER A 81 -0.25 -6.59 -0.28
C SER A 81 -0.41 -5.79 -1.56
N ASP A 82 0.71 -5.56 -2.26
CA ASP A 82 0.72 -4.93 -3.58
C ASP A 82 -0.04 -5.78 -4.63
N GLU A 83 -0.26 -7.07 -4.35
CA GLU A 83 -1.05 -7.99 -5.20
C GLU A 83 -2.56 -7.82 -5.01
N ARG A 84 -3.00 -7.45 -3.79
CA ARG A 84 -4.40 -7.18 -3.50
C ARG A 84 -4.74 -5.75 -3.92
N ASN A 85 -5.11 -5.57 -5.19
CA ASN A 85 -5.68 -4.30 -5.61
C ASN A 85 -7.05 -4.13 -4.92
N VAL A 86 -7.11 -3.31 -3.85
CA VAL A 86 -8.35 -2.99 -3.10
C VAL A 86 -9.38 -2.28 -4.00
N PHE A 87 -8.95 -1.85 -5.18
CA PHE A 87 -9.82 -1.39 -6.25
C PHE A 87 -10.02 -2.54 -7.24
N ASP A 88 -11.25 -3.08 -7.27
CA ASP A 88 -11.74 -4.11 -8.21
C ASP A 88 -11.55 -3.70 -9.69
N ASP A 89 -11.35 -2.40 -9.92
CA ASP A 89 -10.88 -1.84 -11.17
C ASP A 89 -9.33 -1.76 -11.14
N SER A 90 -8.67 -2.46 -12.06
CA SER A 90 -7.29 -2.18 -12.47
C SER A 90 -7.05 -0.67 -12.60
N TYR A 91 -5.81 -0.20 -12.43
CA TYR A 91 -5.41 1.22 -12.57
C TYR A 91 -6.11 1.88 -13.77
N GLN A 92 -7.25 2.54 -13.53
CA GLN A 92 -8.04 3.16 -14.59
C GLN A 92 -7.42 4.53 -14.85
N ASP A 93 -6.55 4.56 -15.85
CA ASP A 93 -6.14 5.81 -16.48
C ASP A 93 -7.40 6.53 -16.96
N ILE A 94 -7.70 7.66 -16.32
CA ILE A 94 -8.89 8.41 -16.65
C ILE A 94 -8.68 9.19 -17.97
N PHE A 95 -7.45 9.35 -18.46
CA PHE A 95 -7.15 10.13 -19.66
C PHE A 95 -7.67 9.48 -20.94
N GLU A 96 -7.46 8.19 -21.16
CA GLU A 96 -7.68 7.58 -22.48
C GLU A 96 -8.69 6.43 -22.52
N GLY A 97 -9.10 5.85 -21.39
CA GLY A 97 -9.88 4.60 -21.41
C GLY A 97 -9.09 3.40 -21.97
N GLU A 98 -7.80 3.59 -22.27
CA GLU A 98 -6.79 2.57 -22.50
C GLU A 98 -5.85 2.56 -21.28
N MET A 99 -5.48 1.36 -20.83
CA MET A 99 -4.55 1.19 -19.72
C MET A 99 -3.15 1.63 -20.18
N PHE A 100 -2.65 2.77 -19.70
CA PHE A 100 -1.23 3.09 -19.89
C PHE A 100 -0.37 2.35 -18.87
N ASP A 101 0.57 1.60 -19.43
CA ASP A 101 1.70 0.95 -18.76
C ASP A 101 2.91 1.90 -18.61
N GLN A 102 2.74 3.21 -18.85
CA GLN A 102 3.86 4.16 -18.83
C GLN A 102 3.68 5.28 -17.79
N ARG A 103 4.62 5.26 -16.82
CA ARG A 103 4.90 6.23 -15.75
C ARG A 103 4.31 5.94 -14.36
N GLN A 104 4.27 4.65 -13.99
CA GLN A 104 4.28 4.20 -12.60
C GLN A 104 5.66 4.38 -11.91
N GLU A 105 6.67 4.85 -12.66
CA GLU A 105 8.08 5.04 -12.28
C GLU A 105 8.29 5.96 -11.06
N GLN A 106 7.48 7.01 -10.92
CA GLN A 106 7.52 7.89 -9.74
C GLN A 106 6.77 7.30 -8.54
N SER A 107 5.78 6.43 -8.77
CA SER A 107 4.94 5.93 -7.68
C SER A 107 5.66 4.87 -6.85
N SER A 108 6.52 4.03 -7.45
CA SER A 108 7.27 3.00 -6.70
C SER A 108 8.48 3.59 -5.97
N LEU A 109 9.26 4.47 -6.60
CA LEU A 109 10.41 5.11 -5.94
C LEU A 109 9.98 6.08 -4.84
N ALA A 110 8.93 6.87 -5.07
CA ALA A 110 8.37 7.72 -4.03
C ALA A 110 7.82 6.89 -2.87
N ALA A 111 7.15 5.77 -3.16
CA ALA A 111 6.68 4.85 -2.12
C ALA A 111 7.84 4.29 -1.28
N ILE A 112 8.96 3.89 -1.90
CA ILE A 112 10.14 3.39 -1.17
C ILE A 112 10.75 4.48 -0.29
N SER A 113 10.99 5.68 -0.83
CA SER A 113 11.51 6.81 -0.04
C SER A 113 10.59 7.16 1.13
N GLU A 114 9.27 7.19 0.89
CA GLU A 114 8.27 7.47 1.92
C GLU A 114 8.27 6.40 3.02
N MET A 115 8.49 5.13 2.70
CA MET A 115 8.60 4.09 3.73
C MET A 115 9.89 4.21 4.55
N ALA A 116 10.99 4.65 3.94
CA ALA A 116 12.20 4.99 4.68
C ALA A 116 11.95 6.18 5.62
N ASP A 117 11.30 7.24 5.14
CA ASP A 117 10.94 8.40 5.96
C ASP A 117 9.99 8.02 7.10
N LEU A 118 9.03 7.14 6.85
CA LEU A 118 8.14 6.59 7.88
C LEU A 118 8.92 5.84 8.97
N ARG A 119 9.86 4.97 8.58
CA ARG A 119 10.66 4.22 9.56
C ARG A 119 11.57 5.14 10.37
N ILE A 120 12.18 6.15 9.74
CA ILE A 120 12.97 7.18 10.42
C ILE A 120 12.11 7.93 11.44
N MET A 121 10.90 8.37 11.04
CA MET A 121 9.98 9.06 11.93
C MET A 121 9.65 8.20 13.17
N PHE A 122 9.38 6.91 13.00
CA PHE A 122 9.15 6.02 14.13
C PHE A 122 10.37 5.83 15.02
N ASP A 123 11.59 5.89 14.48
CA ASP A 123 12.82 5.77 15.27
C ASP A 123 13.13 7.05 16.05
N ASP A 124 12.99 8.20 15.40
CA ASP A 124 13.39 9.51 15.92
C ASP A 124 12.34 10.11 16.86
N GLU A 125 11.05 9.85 16.59
CA GLU A 125 9.96 10.57 17.25
C GLU A 125 9.22 9.75 18.32
N ILE A 126 9.17 8.42 18.20
CA ILE A 126 8.60 7.59 19.26
C ILE A 126 9.63 7.51 20.38
N PRO A 127 9.27 7.80 21.65
CA PRO A 127 10.22 7.75 22.75
C PRO A 127 10.93 6.40 22.83
N SER A 128 12.25 6.41 23.01
CA SER A 128 13.10 5.21 22.96
C SER A 128 12.80 4.18 24.06
N ASP A 129 12.11 4.59 25.12
CA ASP A 129 11.63 3.73 26.21
C ASP A 129 10.34 2.98 25.86
N VAL A 130 9.66 3.34 24.78
CA VAL A 130 8.50 2.63 24.24
C VAL A 130 8.97 1.51 23.32
N ARG A 131 8.63 0.26 23.65
CA ARG A 131 8.99 -0.90 22.82
C ARG A 131 8.13 -0.89 21.55
N GLN A 132 8.78 -0.97 20.39
CA GLN A 132 8.10 -1.08 19.10
C GLN A 132 8.10 -2.53 18.62
N VAL A 133 6.92 -3.08 18.35
CA VAL A 133 6.74 -4.44 17.85
C VAL A 133 5.98 -4.40 16.55
N LEU A 134 6.42 -5.15 15.55
CA LEU A 134 5.68 -5.32 14.31
C LEU A 134 4.93 -6.65 14.34
N TRP A 135 3.65 -6.62 14.00
CA TRP A 135 2.82 -7.81 13.83
C TRP A 135 2.29 -7.87 12.39
N VAL A 136 2.83 -8.80 11.61
CA VAL A 136 2.57 -8.92 10.18
C VAL A 136 1.40 -9.87 9.93
N HIS A 137 0.34 -9.33 9.35
CA HIS A 137 -0.80 -10.10 8.83
C HIS A 137 -0.60 -10.47 7.36
N ASP A 138 -0.01 -9.57 6.56
CA ASP A 138 0.49 -9.85 5.21
C ASP A 138 1.39 -8.68 4.79
N ALA A 139 2.50 -8.96 4.10
CA ALA A 139 3.44 -7.95 3.64
C ALA A 139 4.06 -8.34 2.29
N VAL A 140 3.54 -7.79 1.20
CA VAL A 140 4.01 -8.07 -0.17
C VAL A 140 4.49 -6.79 -0.85
N GLY A 141 5.61 -6.86 -1.56
CA GLY A 141 6.18 -5.71 -2.28
C GLY A 141 6.94 -4.76 -1.35
N VAL A 142 6.74 -3.44 -1.51
CA VAL A 142 7.46 -2.45 -0.68
C VAL A 142 7.11 -2.59 0.80
N SER A 143 5.92 -3.08 1.11
CA SER A 143 5.51 -3.37 2.49
C SER A 143 6.31 -4.51 3.14
N ALA A 144 6.84 -5.47 2.37
CA ALA A 144 7.74 -6.48 2.91
C ALA A 144 9.07 -5.86 3.37
N ALA A 145 9.61 -4.92 2.58
CA ALA A 145 10.81 -4.17 2.97
C ALA A 145 10.59 -3.35 4.25
N LEU A 146 9.43 -2.69 4.36
CA LEU A 146 9.02 -2.04 5.59
C LEU A 146 8.90 -3.05 6.74
N GLY A 147 8.26 -4.19 6.53
CA GLY A 147 8.08 -5.19 7.57
C GLY A 147 9.39 -5.75 8.13
N MET A 148 10.39 -5.96 7.27
CA MET A 148 11.72 -6.42 7.70
C MET A 148 12.57 -5.33 8.40
N SER A 149 12.05 -4.12 8.56
CA SER A 149 12.75 -3.00 9.20
C SER A 149 12.55 -2.89 10.71
N TRP A 150 11.86 -3.87 11.32
CA TRP A 150 11.76 -4.04 12.78
C TRP A 150 12.66 -5.17 13.27
N CYS A 151 13.22 -5.00 14.47
CA CYS A 151 13.91 -6.07 15.19
C CYS A 151 12.91 -7.11 15.69
N ASP A 152 11.91 -6.62 16.44
CA ASP A 152 10.91 -7.44 17.10
C ASP A 152 9.73 -7.57 16.13
N PHE A 153 9.71 -8.65 15.35
CA PHE A 153 8.61 -8.89 14.41
C PHE A 153 8.03 -10.30 14.49
N TYR A 154 6.70 -10.32 14.50
CA TYR A 154 5.88 -11.51 14.62
C TYR A 154 4.94 -11.58 13.44
N MET A 155 4.42 -12.77 13.16
CA MET A 155 3.51 -13.00 12.03
C MET A 155 2.22 -13.66 12.50
N THR A 156 1.10 -13.39 11.84
CA THR A 156 -0.05 -14.30 11.94
C THR A 156 0.25 -15.60 11.18
N PRO A 157 -0.31 -16.77 11.56
CA PRO A 157 -0.02 -18.05 10.90
C PRO A 157 -0.26 -18.08 9.38
N ASP A 158 -1.24 -17.31 8.89
CA ASP A 158 -1.58 -17.21 7.47
C ASP A 158 -0.80 -16.11 6.72
N ALA A 159 0.10 -15.39 7.41
CA ALA A 159 0.82 -14.28 6.81
C ALA A 159 1.88 -14.75 5.82
N GLY A 160 2.10 -13.91 4.80
CA GLY A 160 3.27 -14.01 3.92
C GLY A 160 4.10 -12.73 3.94
N ILE A 161 5.41 -12.87 3.76
CA ILE A 161 6.33 -11.75 3.58
C ILE A 161 7.26 -11.99 2.37
N GLY A 162 7.40 -10.99 1.49
CA GLY A 162 8.34 -11.06 0.36
C GLY A 162 7.86 -10.38 -0.94
N LYS A 163 8.28 -10.92 -2.08
CA LYS A 163 7.99 -10.43 -3.45
C LYS A 163 8.21 -8.92 -3.62
N MET A 164 9.43 -8.47 -3.36
CA MET A 164 9.86 -7.08 -3.45
C MET A 164 10.35 -6.69 -4.85
N GLY A 165 10.58 -7.67 -5.73
CA GLY A 165 11.24 -7.46 -7.02
C GLY A 165 10.37 -6.72 -8.05
N ALA A 166 9.06 -6.64 -7.87
CA ALA A 166 8.20 -5.79 -8.70
C ALA A 166 8.70 -4.32 -8.74
N ALA A 167 9.26 -3.80 -7.65
CA ALA A 167 9.88 -2.48 -7.64
C ALA A 167 11.15 -2.43 -8.50
N VAL A 168 12.01 -3.43 -8.37
CA VAL A 168 13.27 -3.57 -9.13
C VAL A 168 12.99 -3.74 -10.63
N MET A 169 12.03 -4.58 -10.99
CA MET A 169 11.64 -4.86 -12.38
C MET A 169 11.01 -3.63 -13.05
N ARG A 170 10.17 -2.87 -12.34
CA ARG A 170 9.64 -1.60 -12.85
C ARG A 170 10.76 -0.58 -13.10
N ALA A 171 11.75 -0.50 -12.20
CA ALA A 171 12.89 0.38 -12.40
C ALA A 171 13.76 -0.06 -13.59
N ARG A 172 13.95 -1.37 -13.80
CA ARG A 172 14.62 -1.92 -14.98
C ARG A 172 13.88 -1.51 -16.26
N GLY A 173 12.58 -1.75 -16.36
CA GLY A 173 11.77 -1.48 -17.56
C GLY A 173 11.61 -0.01 -17.94
N ALA A 174 12.06 0.93 -17.10
CA ALA A 174 12.02 2.36 -17.38
C ALA A 174 13.11 2.83 -18.36
N ALA A 175 14.15 2.02 -18.57
CA ALA A 175 15.26 2.35 -19.44
C ALA A 175 15.16 1.61 -20.78
N GLY A 176 15.68 2.21 -21.85
CA GLY A 176 15.71 1.60 -23.19
C GLY A 176 17.04 0.92 -23.56
N ASP A 177 18.00 0.85 -22.62
CA ASP A 177 19.33 0.26 -22.79
C ASP A 177 19.66 -0.63 -21.59
N ALA A 178 20.05 -1.88 -21.85
CA ALA A 178 20.31 -2.91 -20.83
C ALA A 178 21.29 -2.48 -19.72
N ASN A 179 22.29 -1.66 -20.01
CA ASN A 179 23.22 -1.17 -18.98
C ASN A 179 22.57 -0.13 -18.06
N VAL A 180 21.64 0.65 -18.61
CA VAL A 180 20.88 1.64 -17.84
C VAL A 180 19.81 0.93 -17.03
N GLU A 181 19.10 -0.03 -17.61
CA GLU A 181 18.12 -0.89 -16.91
C GLU A 181 18.74 -1.55 -15.67
N ALA A 182 19.95 -2.14 -15.82
CA ALA A 182 20.66 -2.75 -14.71
C ALA A 182 21.01 -1.75 -13.59
N LYS A 183 21.40 -0.52 -13.93
CA LYS A 183 21.69 0.53 -12.94
C LYS A 183 20.44 1.00 -12.20
N PHE A 184 19.33 1.18 -12.90
CA PHE A 184 18.06 1.59 -12.29
C PHE A 184 17.50 0.48 -11.39
N GLY A 185 17.55 -0.78 -11.84
CA GLY A 185 17.20 -1.94 -11.02
C GLY A 185 18.06 -2.02 -9.76
N GLN A 186 19.38 -1.88 -9.90
CA GLN A 186 20.30 -1.89 -8.75
C GLN A 186 20.01 -0.74 -7.78
N ALA A 187 19.69 0.46 -8.27
CA ALA A 187 19.33 1.60 -7.42
C ALA A 187 18.05 1.30 -6.62
N SER A 188 17.00 0.83 -7.27
CA SER A 188 15.75 0.45 -6.59
C SER A 188 15.97 -0.67 -5.57
N TYR A 189 16.85 -1.63 -5.86
CA TYR A 189 17.24 -2.66 -4.91
C TYR A 189 17.95 -2.07 -3.68
N GLN A 190 18.89 -1.15 -3.88
CA GLN A 190 19.58 -0.47 -2.77
C GLN A 190 18.62 0.36 -1.92
N ASP A 191 17.60 0.97 -2.52
CA ASP A 191 16.58 1.70 -1.76
C ASP A 191 15.73 0.77 -0.87
N LEU A 192 15.40 -0.45 -1.34
CA LEU A 192 14.76 -1.47 -0.51
C LEU A 192 15.67 -1.91 0.66
N VAL A 193 16.94 -2.21 0.37
CA VAL A 193 17.94 -2.58 1.39
C VAL A 193 18.07 -1.48 2.44
N ARG A 194 18.04 -0.21 2.03
CA ARG A 194 18.09 0.93 2.95
C ARG A 194 16.95 0.89 3.97
N ILE A 195 15.72 0.59 3.58
CA ILE A 195 14.61 0.44 4.53
C ILE A 195 14.87 -0.75 5.46
N ILE A 196 15.24 -1.90 4.91
CA ILE A 196 15.43 -3.14 5.66
C ILE A 196 16.58 -3.00 6.68
N SER A 197 17.58 -2.15 6.40
CA SER A 197 18.73 -1.92 7.28
C SER A 197 18.38 -1.29 8.63
N TYR A 198 17.22 -0.62 8.75
CA TYR A 198 16.73 -0.14 10.06
C TYR A 198 16.35 -1.27 11.01
N GLY A 199 16.06 -2.47 10.47
CA GLY A 199 15.78 -3.69 11.25
C GLY A 199 16.96 -4.65 11.33
N ASP A 200 18.19 -4.18 11.05
CA ASP A 200 19.39 -5.01 11.18
C ASP A 200 19.83 -5.11 12.65
N CYS A 201 19.24 -6.08 13.35
CA CYS A 201 19.41 -6.27 14.79
C CYS A 201 20.36 -7.44 15.10
N ASP A 202 20.76 -8.19 14.06
CA ASP A 202 21.88 -9.12 14.08
C ASP A 202 22.79 -8.89 12.85
N PRO A 203 23.74 -7.95 12.94
CA PRO A 203 24.66 -7.63 11.84
C PRO A 203 25.63 -8.78 11.52
N ARG A 204 25.55 -9.93 12.22
CA ARG A 204 26.36 -11.11 11.98
C ARG A 204 25.61 -12.22 11.28
N ASN A 205 24.30 -12.06 11.01
CA ASN A 205 23.53 -13.06 10.29
C ASN A 205 24.01 -13.12 8.83
N PRO A 206 24.81 -14.14 8.44
CA PRO A 206 25.42 -14.20 7.12
C PRO A 206 24.39 -14.52 6.01
N THR A 207 23.15 -14.78 6.38
CA THR A 207 22.07 -15.23 5.50
C THR A 207 21.05 -14.14 5.16
N ARG A 208 21.04 -13.01 5.89
CA ARG A 208 20.07 -11.91 5.69
C ARG A 208 20.15 -11.31 4.29
N ASP A 209 21.35 -11.08 3.77
CA ASP A 209 21.53 -10.60 2.40
C ASP A 209 20.96 -11.59 1.37
N LYS A 210 21.07 -12.90 1.63
CA LYS A 210 20.58 -13.94 0.73
C LYS A 210 19.06 -13.97 0.68
N LEU A 211 18.43 -13.80 1.84
CA LEU A 211 16.99 -13.63 1.97
C LEU A 211 16.50 -12.40 1.20
N ILE A 212 17.09 -11.22 1.46
CA ILE A 212 16.69 -9.97 0.82
C ILE A 212 16.88 -10.05 -0.71
N ASN A 213 18.00 -10.61 -1.15
CA ASN A 213 18.29 -10.84 -2.57
C ASN A 213 17.21 -11.69 -3.25
N ALA A 214 16.81 -12.82 -2.65
CA ALA A 214 15.82 -13.71 -3.27
C ALA A 214 14.41 -13.11 -3.29
N MET A 215 14.09 -12.27 -2.30
CA MET A 215 12.82 -11.55 -2.28
C MET A 215 12.78 -10.38 -3.29
N ALA A 216 13.92 -9.78 -3.64
CA ALA A 216 13.98 -8.56 -4.46
C ALA A 216 14.51 -8.77 -5.89
N MET A 217 15.20 -9.87 -6.17
CA MET A 217 15.77 -10.18 -7.48
C MET A 217 15.13 -11.45 -8.04
N PRO A 218 14.24 -11.33 -9.04
CA PRO A 218 13.50 -12.48 -9.59
C PRO A 218 14.41 -13.58 -10.17
N GLU A 219 15.63 -13.23 -10.56
CA GLU A 219 16.60 -14.18 -11.08
C GLU A 219 17.27 -15.07 -10.02
N LEU A 220 17.00 -14.87 -8.73
CA LEU A 220 17.67 -15.55 -7.61
C LEU A 220 16.71 -16.43 -6.81
N SER A 221 16.85 -17.76 -6.92
CA SER A 221 16.15 -18.70 -6.05
C SER A 221 16.71 -18.69 -4.63
N LEU A 222 15.89 -18.98 -3.61
CA LEU A 222 16.34 -19.18 -2.23
C LEU A 222 16.42 -20.67 -1.89
N SER A 223 17.56 -21.14 -1.40
CA SER A 223 17.68 -22.46 -0.76
C SER A 223 18.40 -22.37 0.58
N VAL A 224 18.24 -23.39 1.40
CA VAL A 224 18.82 -23.51 2.73
C VAL A 224 19.54 -24.84 2.93
N PHE A 225 20.72 -24.76 3.52
CA PHE A 225 21.52 -25.90 3.97
C PHE A 225 21.46 -25.97 5.48
N MET A 226 21.13 -27.16 6.00
CA MET A 226 21.01 -27.38 7.44
C MET A 226 22.27 -28.02 8.00
N ASN A 227 22.92 -27.34 8.94
CA ASN A 227 24.06 -27.86 9.68
C ASN A 227 23.71 -28.02 11.17
N GLY A 228 22.97 -29.08 11.49
CA GLY A 228 22.47 -29.31 12.84
C GLY A 228 21.37 -28.33 13.22
N ARG A 229 21.67 -27.37 14.11
CA ARG A 229 20.74 -26.29 14.52
C ARG A 229 21.02 -24.96 13.84
N GLU A 230 22.07 -24.90 13.03
CA GLU A 230 22.41 -23.73 12.24
C GLU A 230 21.93 -23.95 10.81
N TYR A 231 21.60 -22.86 10.13
CA TYR A 231 21.20 -22.88 8.74
C TYR A 231 22.02 -21.86 7.94
N LEU A 232 22.25 -22.17 6.67
CA LEU A 232 22.90 -21.28 5.71
C LEU A 232 21.99 -21.11 4.50
N MET A 233 21.61 -19.88 4.19
CA MET A 233 20.84 -19.57 2.98
C MET A 233 21.77 -19.30 1.79
N GLY A 234 21.31 -19.62 0.59
CA GLY A 234 22.02 -19.40 -0.65
C GLY A 234 21.07 -18.96 -1.77
N ASN A 235 21.53 -18.02 -2.59
CA ASN A 235 20.82 -17.57 -3.80
C ASN A 235 21.07 -18.52 -4.98
N HIS A 236 20.70 -19.79 -4.82
CA HIS A 236 20.85 -20.86 -5.80
C HIS A 236 20.04 -22.08 -5.34
N GLU A 237 19.91 -23.12 -6.14
CA GLU A 237 19.15 -24.34 -5.79
C GLU A 237 20.03 -25.51 -5.32
N LYS A 238 21.26 -25.24 -4.87
CA LYS A 238 22.25 -26.29 -4.56
C LYS A 238 22.19 -26.85 -3.14
N TYR A 239 21.42 -26.24 -2.24
CA TYR A 239 21.30 -26.71 -0.86
C TYR A 239 20.17 -27.73 -0.68
N ASP A 240 20.04 -28.26 0.54
CA ASP A 240 19.20 -29.42 0.85
C ASP A 240 17.71 -29.15 0.65
N THR A 241 17.27 -27.89 0.83
CA THR A 241 15.86 -27.49 0.67
C THR A 241 15.79 -26.17 -0.08
N VAL A 242 15.02 -26.15 -1.16
CA VAL A 242 14.66 -24.92 -1.85
C VAL A 242 13.46 -24.31 -1.11
N LEU A 243 13.60 -23.07 -0.66
CA LEU A 243 12.56 -22.32 0.07
C LEU A 243 11.66 -21.51 -0.87
N ASP A 244 12.06 -21.42 -2.14
CA ASP A 244 11.34 -20.74 -3.21
C ASP A 244 10.83 -21.79 -4.22
N ASP A 245 9.61 -22.27 -4.03
CA ASP A 245 8.96 -23.24 -4.92
C ASP A 245 7.98 -22.58 -5.91
N ASN A 246 7.98 -21.24 -5.99
CA ASN A 246 7.00 -20.51 -6.78
C ASN A 246 7.52 -20.23 -8.20
N ASP A 247 6.72 -20.58 -9.22
CA ASP A 247 7.03 -20.36 -10.64
C ASP A 247 7.09 -18.85 -11.02
N GLU A 248 6.79 -17.95 -10.07
CA GLU A 248 6.65 -16.50 -10.23
C GLU A 248 7.95 -15.69 -10.00
N GLN A 249 9.10 -16.36 -9.91
CA GLN A 249 10.45 -15.79 -9.87
C GLN A 249 10.86 -15.04 -8.58
N GLU A 250 9.97 -14.52 -7.74
CA GLU A 250 10.33 -13.87 -6.47
C GLU A 250 9.84 -14.62 -5.22
N SER A 251 10.71 -14.79 -4.22
CA SER A 251 10.38 -15.52 -2.99
C SER A 251 9.29 -14.82 -2.16
N ARG A 252 8.26 -15.57 -1.76
CA ARG A 252 7.30 -15.22 -0.70
C ARG A 252 7.38 -16.27 0.40
N LEU A 253 7.77 -15.87 1.60
CA LEU A 253 7.87 -16.79 2.73
C LEU A 253 6.59 -16.78 3.55
N SER A 254 6.12 -17.96 3.91
CA SER A 254 5.04 -18.12 4.88
C SER A 254 5.54 -17.91 6.30
N ALA A 255 4.63 -17.56 7.21
CA ALA A 255 4.92 -17.44 8.64
C ALA A 255 5.64 -18.67 9.21
N ARG A 256 5.27 -19.87 8.76
CA ARG A 256 5.95 -21.12 9.16
C ARG A 256 7.42 -21.15 8.76
N ILE A 257 7.75 -20.78 7.52
CA ILE A 257 9.15 -20.74 7.07
C ILE A 257 9.89 -19.67 7.87
N CYS A 258 9.27 -18.52 8.10
CA CYS A 258 9.88 -17.46 8.90
C CYS A 258 10.16 -17.90 10.34
N ASP A 259 9.28 -18.70 10.95
CA ASP A 259 9.48 -19.26 12.30
C ASP A 259 10.56 -20.37 12.30
N ASP A 260 10.46 -21.34 11.37
CA ASP A 260 11.39 -22.48 11.25
C ASP A 260 12.87 -22.03 11.06
N PHE A 261 13.08 -20.88 10.41
CA PHE A 261 14.41 -20.31 10.15
C PHE A 261 14.71 -19.05 10.98
N CYS A 262 13.99 -18.79 12.07
CA CYS A 262 14.22 -17.63 12.96
C CYS A 262 14.35 -16.30 12.19
N ILE A 263 13.57 -16.16 11.11
CA ILE A 263 13.43 -14.90 10.40
C ILE A 263 12.51 -14.02 11.24
N SER A 264 11.37 -14.54 11.70
CA SER A 264 10.46 -13.90 12.67
C SER A 264 10.69 -14.42 14.09
N ASP A 265 10.27 -13.65 15.10
CA ASP A 265 10.36 -14.03 16.52
C ASP A 265 9.23 -14.96 16.99
N GLY A 266 8.23 -15.20 16.13
CA GLY A 266 7.20 -16.20 16.37
C GLY A 266 5.90 -15.90 15.63
N THR A 267 4.92 -16.77 15.86
CA THR A 267 3.59 -16.68 15.26
C THR A 267 2.50 -16.48 16.31
N ALA A 268 1.60 -15.52 16.08
CA ALA A 268 0.49 -15.18 16.98
C ALA A 268 -0.79 -14.90 16.18
N ASP A 269 -1.89 -15.56 16.56
CA ASP A 269 -3.22 -15.39 15.95
C ASP A 269 -3.96 -14.17 16.49
N SER A 270 -3.69 -13.82 17.75
CA SER A 270 -4.37 -12.77 18.49
C SER A 270 -3.37 -11.87 19.22
N ILE A 271 -3.82 -10.69 19.64
CA ILE A 271 -3.00 -9.82 20.47
C ILE A 271 -2.66 -10.49 21.81
N GLU A 272 -3.57 -11.30 22.36
CA GLU A 272 -3.30 -12.06 23.57
C GLU A 272 -2.14 -13.05 23.38
N ASP A 273 -2.10 -13.77 22.25
CA ASP A 273 -1.01 -14.69 21.93
C ASP A 273 0.31 -13.95 21.73
N LEU A 274 0.26 -12.82 21.02
CA LEU A 274 1.43 -11.96 20.81
C LEU A 274 1.99 -11.46 22.14
N MET A 275 1.13 -10.97 23.05
CA MET A 275 1.57 -10.52 24.37
C MET A 275 2.19 -11.67 25.18
N VAL A 276 1.66 -12.89 25.07
CA VAL A 276 2.27 -14.08 25.68
C VAL A 276 3.67 -14.34 25.13
N LEU A 277 3.89 -14.22 23.81
CA LEU A 277 5.22 -14.34 23.19
C LEU A 277 6.17 -13.24 23.66
N LEU A 278 5.67 -12.01 23.85
CA LEU A 278 6.43 -10.90 24.40
C LEU A 278 6.75 -11.05 25.90
N GLY A 279 6.22 -12.09 26.56
CA GLY A 279 6.43 -12.38 27.98
C GLY A 279 5.40 -11.73 28.91
N GLU A 280 4.38 -11.08 28.37
CA GLU A 280 3.41 -10.27 29.10
C GLU A 280 2.07 -11.00 29.25
N ARG A 281 1.67 -11.24 30.50
CA ARG A 281 0.41 -11.93 30.83
C ARG A 281 -0.73 -11.00 31.24
N GLN A 282 -0.40 -9.77 31.59
CA GLN A 282 -1.33 -8.76 32.07
C GLN A 282 -1.03 -7.45 31.37
N PHE A 283 -1.91 -7.08 30.46
CA PHE A 283 -1.80 -5.85 29.70
C PHE A 283 -3.17 -5.17 29.61
N VAL A 284 -3.14 -3.88 29.31
CA VAL A 284 -4.33 -3.09 29.02
C VAL A 284 -4.13 -2.44 27.66
N LEU A 285 -5.13 -2.60 26.79
CA LEU A 285 -5.17 -1.90 25.53
C LEU A 285 -5.50 -0.43 25.78
N VAL A 286 -4.65 0.46 25.29
CA VAL A 286 -4.87 1.89 25.38
C VAL A 286 -5.78 2.32 24.24
N GLU A 287 -6.92 2.90 24.59
CA GLU A 287 -7.82 3.53 23.63
C GLU A 287 -7.22 4.85 23.15
N GLY A 288 -6.73 4.90 21.91
CA GLY A 288 -6.37 6.14 21.24
C GLY A 288 -6.93 6.22 19.83
N LYS A 289 -6.40 7.16 19.05
CA LYS A 289 -7.01 7.62 17.80
C LYS A 289 -6.38 7.04 16.55
N ALA A 290 -5.33 6.22 16.64
CA ALA A 290 -4.64 5.68 15.46
C ALA A 290 -5.60 5.02 14.45
N SER A 291 -6.51 4.18 14.95
CA SER A 291 -7.51 3.54 14.09
C SER A 291 -8.47 4.54 13.44
N GLU A 292 -8.88 5.58 14.16
CA GLU A 292 -9.74 6.65 13.62
C GLU A 292 -9.01 7.44 12.53
N ILE A 293 -7.79 7.92 12.82
CA ILE A 293 -6.93 8.69 11.91
C ILE A 293 -6.71 7.93 10.59
N VAL A 294 -6.32 6.65 10.69
CA VAL A 294 -6.05 5.80 9.52
C VAL A 294 -7.32 5.58 8.70
N ASN A 295 -8.44 5.25 9.34
CA ASN A 295 -9.71 5.01 8.66
C ASN A 295 -10.27 6.29 8.00
N GLU A 296 -10.22 7.44 8.68
CA GLU A 296 -10.65 8.72 8.14
C GLU A 296 -9.84 9.11 6.90
N HIS A 297 -8.53 8.87 6.91
CA HIS A 297 -7.70 9.06 5.72
C HIS A 297 -8.15 8.15 4.59
N HIS A 298 -8.26 6.84 4.84
CA HIS A 298 -8.68 5.84 3.84
C HIS A 298 -10.00 6.23 3.19
N GLU A 299 -11.02 6.51 3.99
CA GLU A 299 -12.34 6.92 3.48
C GLU A 299 -12.25 8.26 2.72
N GLY A 300 -11.53 9.23 3.26
CA GLY A 300 -11.38 10.57 2.72
C GLY A 300 -10.76 10.57 1.32
N TRP A 301 -9.60 9.93 1.17
CA TRP A 301 -8.88 9.91 -0.11
C TRP A 301 -9.56 9.00 -1.13
N ARG A 302 -10.13 7.85 -0.72
CA ARG A 302 -10.86 6.95 -1.63
C ARG A 302 -12.14 7.59 -2.17
N ALA A 303 -12.89 8.28 -1.32
CA ALA A 303 -14.04 9.08 -1.76
C ALA A 303 -13.61 10.24 -2.67
N ALA A 304 -12.46 10.87 -2.39
CA ALA A 304 -11.89 11.90 -3.27
C ALA A 304 -11.51 11.34 -4.64
N PHE A 305 -10.92 10.14 -4.70
CA PHE A 305 -10.58 9.44 -5.94
C PHE A 305 -11.83 9.14 -6.77
N ALA A 306 -12.89 8.58 -6.16
CA ALA A 306 -14.16 8.34 -6.84
C ALA A 306 -14.79 9.64 -7.40
N ARG A 307 -14.76 10.72 -6.61
CA ARG A 307 -15.21 12.05 -7.06
C ARG A 307 -14.35 12.60 -8.20
N ALA A 308 -13.04 12.41 -8.14
CA ALA A 308 -12.12 12.86 -9.19
C ALA A 308 -12.40 12.14 -10.52
N LYS A 309 -12.62 10.81 -10.50
CA LYS A 309 -13.04 10.02 -11.67
C LYS A 309 -14.30 10.59 -12.31
N GLU A 310 -15.33 10.87 -11.51
CA GLU A 310 -16.58 11.44 -12.01
C GLU A 310 -16.39 12.86 -12.58
N LYS A 311 -15.61 13.72 -11.90
CA LYS A 311 -15.34 15.07 -12.38
C LYS A 311 -14.51 15.08 -13.65
N TRP A 312 -13.61 14.13 -13.81
CA TRP A 312 -12.85 13.98 -15.04
C TRP A 312 -13.72 13.54 -16.22
N LYS A 313 -14.62 12.55 -16.03
CA LYS A 313 -15.64 12.18 -17.03
C LYS A 313 -16.50 13.39 -17.43
N GLN A 314 -16.88 14.22 -16.46
CA GLN A 314 -17.61 15.47 -16.72
C GLN A 314 -16.77 16.46 -17.54
N TYR A 315 -15.48 16.62 -17.22
CA TYR A 315 -14.55 17.44 -17.99
C TYR A 315 -14.49 17.00 -19.46
N GLN A 316 -14.20 15.72 -19.73
CA GLN A 316 -14.14 15.17 -21.09
C GLN A 316 -15.46 15.35 -21.84
N LYS A 317 -16.59 15.06 -21.19
CA LYS A 317 -17.93 15.24 -21.76
C LYS A 317 -18.22 16.68 -22.18
N TRP A 318 -17.89 17.65 -21.34
CA TRP A 318 -18.13 19.07 -21.63
C TRP A 318 -17.14 19.61 -22.66
N LEU A 319 -15.90 19.15 -22.66
CA LEU A 319 -14.91 19.48 -23.68
C LEU A 319 -15.34 18.97 -25.06
N GLY A 320 -15.82 17.73 -25.17
CA GLY A 320 -16.35 17.19 -26.43
C GLY A 320 -17.59 17.93 -26.96
N ARG A 321 -18.36 18.57 -26.08
CA ARG A 321 -19.54 19.39 -26.41
C ARG A 321 -19.21 20.87 -26.66
N ALA A 322 -17.94 21.26 -26.62
CA ALA A 322 -17.49 22.63 -26.85
C ALA A 322 -17.45 22.96 -28.35
N GLN A 323 -18.62 23.14 -28.97
CA GLN A 323 -18.73 23.48 -30.39
C GLN A 323 -19.85 24.49 -30.65
N GLY A 324 -19.69 25.28 -31.71
CA GLY A 324 -20.71 26.22 -32.21
C GLY A 324 -21.23 27.18 -31.14
N ARG A 325 -22.57 27.38 -31.11
CA ARG A 325 -23.23 28.33 -30.19
C ARG A 325 -23.06 27.99 -28.70
N ASN A 326 -22.79 26.72 -28.37
CA ASN A 326 -22.65 26.26 -26.99
C ASN A 326 -21.22 26.31 -26.47
N PHE A 327 -20.25 26.72 -27.30
CA PHE A 327 -18.82 26.69 -26.98
C PHE A 327 -18.49 27.30 -25.61
N ARG A 328 -18.88 28.57 -25.37
CA ARG A 328 -18.54 29.28 -24.13
C ARG A 328 -19.12 28.61 -22.88
N SER A 329 -20.36 28.12 -22.96
CA SER A 329 -21.03 27.45 -21.84
C SER A 329 -20.40 26.09 -21.54
N SER A 330 -20.16 25.28 -22.57
CA SER A 330 -19.52 23.96 -22.44
C SER A 330 -18.10 24.07 -21.90
N ILE A 331 -17.28 24.99 -22.43
CA ILE A 331 -15.91 25.21 -21.94
C ILE A 331 -15.90 25.70 -20.48
N GLY A 332 -16.82 26.58 -20.09
CA GLY A 332 -16.92 27.01 -18.68
C GLY A 332 -17.25 25.84 -17.73
N LYS A 333 -18.08 24.89 -18.16
CA LYS A 333 -18.37 23.68 -17.38
C LYS A 333 -17.18 22.72 -17.32
N ALA A 334 -16.45 22.56 -18.43
CA ALA A 334 -15.23 21.76 -18.49
C ALA A 334 -14.17 22.32 -17.53
N GLU A 335 -13.94 23.63 -17.54
CA GLU A 335 -13.01 24.31 -16.62
C GLU A 335 -13.41 24.09 -15.15
N LYS A 336 -14.69 24.24 -14.80
CA LYS A 336 -15.18 24.04 -13.43
C LYS A 336 -14.94 22.60 -12.95
N ALA A 337 -15.17 21.63 -13.83
CA ALA A 337 -14.91 20.23 -13.54
C ALA A 337 -13.42 19.98 -13.30
N LEU A 338 -12.54 20.53 -14.16
CA LEU A 338 -11.09 20.39 -14.05
C LEU A 338 -10.52 21.09 -12.80
N LYS A 339 -11.02 22.29 -12.46
CA LYS A 339 -10.69 22.98 -11.19
C LYS A 339 -11.10 22.15 -9.97
N SER A 340 -12.20 21.40 -10.06
CA SER A 340 -12.63 20.49 -8.99
C SER A 340 -11.67 19.30 -8.85
N VAL A 341 -11.21 18.71 -9.96
CA VAL A 341 -10.19 17.65 -9.94
C VAL A 341 -8.89 18.17 -9.33
N ARG A 342 -8.44 19.37 -9.74
CA ARG A 342 -7.26 20.03 -9.17
C ARG A 342 -7.35 20.16 -7.64
N ALA A 343 -8.49 20.62 -7.12
CA ALA A 343 -8.68 20.78 -5.69
C ALA A 343 -8.57 19.45 -4.94
N LEU A 344 -9.09 18.36 -5.52
CA LEU A 344 -8.98 17.01 -4.94
C LEU A 344 -7.55 16.49 -4.96
N VAL A 345 -6.83 16.67 -6.08
CA VAL A 345 -5.42 16.27 -6.23
C VAL A 345 -4.49 17.02 -5.28
N VAL A 346 -4.73 18.32 -5.05
CA VAL A 346 -3.94 19.12 -4.11
C VAL A 346 -4.22 18.71 -2.67
N LYS A 347 -5.48 18.41 -2.32
CA LYS A 347 -5.84 17.99 -0.96
C LYS A 347 -5.36 16.56 -0.65
N TYR A 348 -5.44 15.66 -1.63
CA TYR A 348 -5.09 14.25 -1.52
C TYR A 348 -4.09 13.86 -2.62
N PRO A 349 -2.78 13.95 -2.36
CA PRO A 349 -1.73 13.52 -3.29
C PRO A 349 -1.90 12.06 -3.78
N GLU A 350 -2.54 11.22 -2.99
CA GLU A 350 -2.87 9.83 -3.29
C GLU A 350 -3.78 9.72 -4.53
N VAL A 351 -4.67 10.70 -4.71
CA VAL A 351 -5.49 10.81 -5.92
C VAL A 351 -4.60 11.07 -7.14
N ALA A 352 -3.57 11.90 -7.01
CA ALA A 352 -2.62 12.16 -8.09
C ALA A 352 -1.90 10.86 -8.50
N ARG A 353 -1.38 10.12 -7.50
CA ARG A 353 -0.66 8.85 -7.71
C ARG A 353 -1.52 7.82 -8.42
N ARG A 354 -2.79 7.68 -8.03
CA ARG A 354 -3.70 6.69 -8.63
C ARG A 354 -4.25 7.08 -9.99
N THR A 355 -4.42 8.38 -10.25
CA THR A 355 -4.97 8.85 -11.52
C THR A 355 -3.92 9.16 -12.57
N GLY A 356 -2.64 9.24 -12.19
CA GLY A 356 -1.57 9.78 -13.04
C GLY A 356 -1.71 11.29 -13.31
N LEU A 357 -2.67 11.97 -12.67
CA LEU A 357 -2.94 13.39 -12.87
C LEU A 357 -2.06 14.23 -11.93
N SER A 358 -0.90 14.65 -12.42
CA SER A 358 -0.10 15.63 -11.69
C SER A 358 -0.79 17.00 -11.67
N ARG A 359 -0.55 17.78 -10.61
CA ARG A 359 -1.02 19.17 -10.51
C ARG A 359 -0.61 20.00 -11.73
N ASP A 360 0.64 19.87 -12.15
CA ASP A 360 1.20 20.64 -13.27
C ASP A 360 0.49 20.29 -14.57
N ARG A 361 0.15 19.01 -14.78
CA ARG A 361 -0.62 18.59 -15.95
C ARG A 361 -2.01 19.20 -15.96
N ILE A 362 -2.67 19.26 -14.81
CA ILE A 362 -3.99 19.90 -14.67
C ILE A 362 -3.88 21.41 -14.91
N ASP A 363 -2.83 22.05 -14.41
CA ASP A 363 -2.58 23.48 -14.60
C ASP A 363 -2.33 23.81 -16.09
N ILE A 364 -1.59 22.97 -16.82
CA ILE A 364 -1.43 23.08 -18.29
C ILE A 364 -2.78 22.98 -19.00
N LEU A 365 -3.60 21.98 -18.68
CA LEU A 365 -4.94 21.83 -19.29
C LEU A 365 -5.86 23.02 -18.99
N LEU A 366 -5.76 23.60 -17.80
CA LEU A 366 -6.51 24.82 -17.46
C LEU A 366 -6.06 26.01 -18.31
N LEU A 367 -4.75 26.16 -18.55
CA LEU A 367 -4.22 27.19 -19.45
C LEU A 367 -4.71 27.00 -20.90
N GLU A 368 -4.73 25.76 -21.41
CA GLU A 368 -5.28 25.43 -22.72
C GLU A 368 -6.77 25.83 -22.82
N ILE A 369 -7.55 25.59 -21.77
CA ILE A 369 -8.95 26.03 -21.69
C ILE A 369 -9.07 27.55 -21.72
N GLU A 370 -8.22 28.27 -21.01
CA GLU A 370 -8.21 29.73 -21.04
C GLU A 370 -7.87 30.26 -22.45
N GLU A 371 -6.90 29.64 -23.14
CA GLU A 371 -6.55 30.00 -24.51
C GLU A 371 -7.69 29.71 -25.50
N MET A 372 -8.37 28.56 -25.36
CA MET A 372 -9.58 28.25 -26.12
C MET A 372 -10.68 29.30 -25.93
N LYS A 373 -10.87 29.80 -24.70
CA LYS A 373 -11.83 30.88 -24.43
C LYS A 373 -11.45 32.19 -25.12
N ARG A 374 -10.16 32.55 -25.11
CA ARG A 374 -9.64 33.80 -25.72
C ARG A 374 -9.72 33.75 -27.24
N SER A 375 -9.36 32.63 -27.85
CA SER A 375 -9.35 32.45 -29.30
C SER A 375 -10.75 32.31 -29.92
N GLY A 376 -11.75 31.92 -29.12
CA GLY A 376 -13.14 31.76 -29.57
C GLY A 376 -13.34 30.67 -30.63
N ARG A 377 -12.31 29.87 -30.91
CA ARG A 377 -12.34 28.77 -31.87
C ARG A 377 -12.48 27.46 -31.11
N GLY A 378 -13.58 26.75 -31.37
CA GLY A 378 -13.62 25.30 -31.11
C GLY A 378 -12.52 24.61 -31.92
N ARG A 379 -12.00 23.49 -31.39
CA ARG A 379 -11.03 22.62 -32.08
C ARG A 379 -11.47 22.45 -33.56
N PRO A 380 -10.60 22.72 -34.55
CA PRO A 380 -10.98 22.61 -35.95
C PRO A 380 -11.41 21.17 -36.22
N GLY A 381 -12.72 20.95 -36.42
CA GLY A 381 -13.21 19.67 -36.88
C GLY A 381 -12.60 19.40 -38.26
N GLY A 382 -11.99 18.23 -38.42
CA GLY A 382 -11.58 17.71 -39.73
C GLY A 382 -12.81 17.56 -40.62
N GLY A 383 -13.11 18.62 -41.37
CA GLY A 383 -14.12 18.62 -42.41
C GLY A 383 -13.44 18.36 -43.74
N GLY A 384 -13.49 17.10 -44.19
CA GLY A 384 -13.16 16.75 -45.57
C GLY A 384 -14.03 17.56 -46.52
N GLY A 385 -13.40 18.49 -47.25
CA GLY A 385 -14.02 19.32 -48.27
C GLY A 385 -13.16 19.26 -49.52
N GLY A 386 -13.39 18.23 -50.34
CA GLY A 386 -12.81 18.13 -51.67
C GLY A 386 -13.26 19.29 -52.55
N GLY A 387 -12.40 20.29 -52.69
CA GLY A 387 -12.53 21.37 -53.67
C GLY A 387 -11.75 21.01 -54.93
N GLY A 388 -12.39 20.35 -55.88
CA GLY A 388 -11.84 20.12 -57.22
C GLY A 388 -11.61 21.45 -57.96
N PRO A 389 -10.55 21.59 -58.77
CA PRO A 389 -10.30 22.82 -59.52
C PRO A 389 -11.28 22.94 -60.69
N ARG A 390 -12.01 24.07 -60.74
CA ARG A 390 -12.70 24.55 -61.94
C ARG A 390 -11.65 24.90 -63.00
N GLY A 391 -11.67 24.19 -64.13
CA GLY A 391 -10.94 24.59 -65.33
C GLY A 391 -11.55 25.85 -65.96
N PRO A 392 -10.76 26.73 -66.59
CA PRO A 392 -11.28 27.85 -67.34
C PRO A 392 -11.62 27.45 -68.78
N ALA A 393 -12.82 27.82 -69.21
CA ALA A 393 -13.24 27.83 -70.60
C ALA A 393 -12.81 29.14 -71.27
N GLY A 394 -11.95 29.02 -72.29
CA GLY A 394 -12.08 29.65 -73.61
C GLY A 394 -12.06 31.16 -73.77
N SER A 395 -11.06 31.63 -74.52
CA SER A 395 -11.23 32.46 -75.73
C SER A 395 -9.98 32.39 -76.59
#